data_AF-A0A7V9AVT4-F1
#
_entry.id   AF-A0A7V9AVT4-F1
#
_cell.length_a   1.000
_cell.length_b   1.000
_cell.length_c   1.000
_cell.angle_alpha   90.00
_cell.angle_beta   90.00
_cell.angle_gamma   90.00
#
_symmetry.space_group_name_H-M   'P 1'
#
loop_
_entity.id
_entity.type
_entity.pdbx_description
1 polymer ?
#
loop_
_entity_poly.entity_id
_entity_poly.type
_entity_poly.pdbx_seq_one_letter_code
_entity_poly.pdbx_strand_id
1 'polypeptide(L)' 'IDTGERSINVELDPAAIAARLAEWAPPAPRHTRGVMAKYARLVSSASTGAVTAWVTEETPRKHRA' A
#
# COMPACT_ATOMS: atom_id res chain seq x y z
N ILE A 1 11.12 -12.33 -13.58
CA ILE A 1 11.85 -11.90 -12.36
C ILE A 1 13.32 -12.02 -12.67
N ASP A 2 14.09 -10.95 -12.45
CA ASP A 2 15.52 -10.91 -12.69
C ASP A 2 16.25 -10.51 -11.39
N THR A 3 17.11 -11.38 -10.89
CA THR A 3 17.86 -11.14 -9.64
C THR A 3 19.14 -10.34 -9.86
N GLY A 4 19.71 -10.35 -11.07
CA GLY A 4 20.89 -9.55 -11.41
C GLY A 4 20.54 -8.07 -11.48
N GLU A 5 19.48 -7.76 -12.23
CA GLU A 5 18.92 -6.40 -12.36
C GLU A 5 18.03 -5.99 -11.19
N ARG A 6 17.75 -6.92 -10.25
CA ARG A 6 16.86 -6.70 -9.10
C ARG A 6 15.48 -6.20 -9.50
N SER A 7 14.94 -6.75 -10.59
CA SER A 7 13.70 -6.29 -11.21
C SER A 7 12.61 -7.35 -11.21
N ILE A 8 11.37 -6.88 -11.08
CA ILE A 8 10.17 -7.67 -11.26
C ILE A 8 9.31 -6.91 -12.28
N ASN A 9 9.34 -7.39 -13.52
CA ASN A 9 8.59 -6.81 -14.62
C ASN A 9 7.41 -7.72 -14.99
N VAL A 10 6.31 -7.10 -15.42
CA VAL A 10 5.17 -7.79 -16.02
C VAL A 10 5.22 -7.54 -17.52
N GLU A 11 5.22 -8.60 -18.33
CA GLU A 11 5.34 -8.54 -19.80
C GLU A 11 4.00 -8.11 -20.44
N LEU A 12 3.59 -6.88 -20.15
CA LEU A 12 2.39 -6.25 -20.70
C LEU A 12 2.73 -4.86 -21.22
N ASP A 13 2.07 -4.47 -22.31
CA ASP A 13 2.16 -3.11 -22.82
C ASP A 13 1.63 -2.09 -21.79
N PRO A 14 2.24 -0.89 -21.66
CA PRO A 14 1.77 0.14 -20.75
C PRO A 14 0.30 0.53 -20.93
N ALA A 15 -0.22 0.53 -22.17
CA ALA A 15 -1.63 0.83 -22.44
C ALA A 15 -2.55 -0.26 -21.87
N ALA A 16 -2.12 -1.52 -21.90
CA ALA A 16 -2.87 -2.64 -21.32
C ALA A 16 -2.87 -2.62 -19.78
N ILE A 17 -1.81 -2.10 -19.15
CA ILE A 17 -1.77 -1.84 -17.70
C ILE A 17 -2.73 -0.69 -17.37
N ALA A 18 -2.66 0.42 -18.11
CA ALA A 18 -3.49 1.60 -17.88
C ALA A 18 -4.99 1.29 -18.01
N ALA A 19 -5.40 0.53 -19.03
CA ALA A 19 -6.78 0.10 -19.20
C ALA A 19 -7.28 -0.75 -18.02
N ARG A 20 -6.48 -1.71 -17.55
CA ARG A 20 -6.84 -2.54 -16.39
C ARG A 20 -6.94 -1.74 -15.09
N LEU A 21 -6.05 -0.76 -14.89
CA LEU A 21 -6.09 0.11 -13.71
C LEU A 21 -7.32 1.04 -13.74
N ALA A 22 -7.76 1.47 -14.92
CA ALA A 22 -8.97 2.27 -15.06
C ALA A 22 -10.25 1.50 -14.65
N GLU A 23 -10.27 0.19 -14.83
CA GLU A 23 -11.39 -0.69 -14.46
C GLU A 23 -11.26 -1.27 -13.04
N TRP A 24 -10.10 -1.10 -12.40
CA TRP A 24 -9.83 -1.74 -11.12
C TRP A 24 -10.62 -1.09 -9.98
N ALA A 25 -11.26 -1.94 -9.17
CA ALA A 25 -11.90 -1.54 -7.92
C ALA A 25 -11.28 -2.30 -6.74
N PRO A 26 -11.11 -1.65 -5.57
CA PRO A 26 -10.56 -2.30 -4.39
C PRO A 26 -11.48 -3.45 -3.91
N PRO A 27 -10.93 -4.61 -3.53
CA PRO A 27 -11.73 -5.72 -3.01
C PRO A 27 -12.33 -5.38 -1.64
N ALA A 28 -13.43 -6.04 -1.30
CA ALA A 28 -14.03 -5.92 0.03
C ALA A 28 -13.04 -6.36 1.13
N PRO A 29 -12.92 -5.62 2.26
CA PRO A 29 -12.03 -6.00 3.35
C PRO A 29 -12.41 -7.36 3.95
N ARG A 30 -11.42 -8.25 4.10
CA ARG A 30 -11.60 -9.57 4.74
C ARG A 30 -12.04 -9.48 6.21
N HIS A 31 -11.64 -8.42 6.89
CA HIS A 31 -11.99 -8.15 8.28
C HIS A 31 -12.56 -6.74 8.40
N THR A 32 -13.83 -6.64 8.78
CA THR A 32 -14.54 -5.36 8.93
C THR A 32 -14.50 -4.81 10.36
N ARG A 33 -14.16 -5.66 11.35
CA ARG A 33 -14.04 -5.32 12.77
C ARG A 33 -12.82 -5.99 13.43
N GLY A 34 -12.54 -5.61 14.67
CA GLY A 34 -11.45 -6.16 15.47
C GLY A 34 -10.07 -5.64 15.08
N VAL A 35 -9.03 -6.27 15.62
CA VAL A 35 -7.64 -5.82 15.47
C VAL A 35 -7.17 -5.79 14.02
N MET A 36 -7.61 -6.73 13.17
CA MET A 36 -7.23 -6.76 11.76
C MET A 36 -7.87 -5.64 10.94
N ALA A 37 -9.11 -5.25 11.27
CA ALA A 37 -9.72 -4.07 10.67
C ALA A 37 -8.99 -2.78 11.09
N LYS A 38 -8.54 -2.69 12.35
CA LYS A 38 -7.70 -1.56 12.81
C LYS A 38 -6.36 -1.54 12.07
N TYR A 39 -5.69 -2.68 11.95
CA TYR A 39 -4.39 -2.80 11.27
C TYR A 39 -4.49 -2.38 9.80
N ALA A 40 -5.44 -2.96 9.05
CA ALA A 40 -5.63 -2.65 7.63
C ALA A 40 -5.93 -1.17 7.36
N ARG A 41 -6.52 -0.46 8.34
CA ARG A 41 -6.79 0.99 8.25
C ARG A 41 -5.58 1.88 8.53
N LEU A 42 -4.59 1.39 9.27
CA LEU A 42 -3.52 2.23 9.85
C LEU A 42 -2.12 1.90 9.32
N VAL A 43 -1.92 0.74 8.72
CA VAL A 43 -0.60 0.31 8.27
C VAL A 43 -0.15 1.09 7.03
N SER A 44 1.10 1.57 7.03
CA SER A 44 1.74 2.17 5.85
C SER A 44 2.29 1.10 4.87
N SER A 45 2.77 1.53 3.70
CA SER A 45 3.44 0.61 2.75
C SER A 45 4.61 -0.13 3.39
N ALA A 46 4.84 -1.38 3.00
CA ALA A 46 6.01 -2.16 3.42
C ALA A 46 7.34 -1.49 3.02
N SER A 47 7.39 -0.78 1.88
CA SER A 47 8.56 0.01 1.47
C SER A 47 8.90 1.15 2.45
N THR A 48 7.93 1.55 3.29
CA THR A 48 8.09 2.55 4.35
C THR A 48 8.15 1.94 5.75
N GLY A 49 8.27 0.61 5.85
CA GLY A 49 8.41 -0.12 7.13
C GLY A 49 7.09 -0.57 7.77
N ALA A 50 5.95 -0.46 7.07
CA ALA A 50 4.64 -0.94 7.56
C ALA A 50 4.28 -0.46 8.98
N VAL A 51 4.59 0.80 9.28
CA VAL A 51 4.30 1.39 10.58
C VAL A 51 2.81 1.67 10.73
N THR A 52 2.25 1.43 11.91
CA THR A 52 0.85 1.75 12.22
C THR A 52 0.79 3.05 13.00
N ALA A 53 0.48 4.16 12.33
CA ALA A 53 0.34 5.48 12.93
C ALA A 53 -0.99 6.13 12.50
N TRP A 54 -1.47 7.08 13.29
CA TRP A 54 -2.58 7.94 12.87
C TRP A 54 -2.02 8.96 11.88
N VAL A 55 -2.44 8.89 10.61
CA VAL A 55 -2.01 9.83 9.58
C VAL A 55 -2.86 11.10 9.69
N THR A 56 -2.23 12.22 10.01
CA THR A 56 -2.72 13.56 9.64
C THR A 56 -1.75 14.10 8.59
N GLU A 57 -2.23 14.52 7.42
CA GLU A 57 -1.40 15.05 6.32
C GLU A 57 -0.58 16.30 6.69
N GLU A 58 -0.74 16.83 7.91
CA GLU A 58 -0.19 18.13 8.30
C GLU A 58 0.33 18.20 9.74
N THR A 59 1.09 17.21 10.23
CA THR A 59 1.70 17.34 11.57
C THR A 59 3.18 16.98 11.58
N PRO A 60 4.10 17.96 11.74
CA PRO A 60 5.49 17.64 12.01
C PRO A 60 5.55 16.94 13.36
N ARG A 61 6.37 15.89 13.45
CA ARG A 61 6.61 15.17 14.71
C ARG A 61 7.09 16.15 15.77
N LYS A 62 6.20 16.61 16.65
CA LYS A 62 6.62 17.21 17.92
C LYS A 62 7.09 16.06 18.80
N HIS A 63 8.35 16.14 19.22
CA HIS A 63 8.99 15.28 20.20
C HIS A 63 8.02 14.79 21.29
N ARG A 64 8.13 13.51 21.63
CA ARG A 64 7.91 13.06 22.99
C ARG A 64 9.23 12.47 23.49
N ALA A 65 9.55 12.88 24.72
CA ALA A 65 10.79 12.67 25.46
C ALA A 65 11.25 11.22 25.53
#